data_AF-A0A7V2PK85-F1
#
_entry.id   AF-A0A7V2PK85-F1
#
_cell.length_a   1.000
_cell.length_b   1.000
_cell.length_c   1.000
_cell.angle_alpha   90.00
_cell.angle_beta   90.00
_cell.angle_gamma   90.00
#
_symmetry.space_group_name_H-M   'P 1'
#
loop_
_entity.id
_entity.type
_entity.pdbx_description
1 polymer ?
#
loop_
_entity_poly.entity_id
_entity_poly.type
_entity_poly.pdbx_seq_one_letter_code
_entity_poly.pdbx_strand_id
1 'polypeptide(L)'
;MLSLEQEIKDYFGQRDIPFHDHSFDDQRFLWLDFGFGDAGQKRYFRFDAKEKRRRYNMKNWPDAGIPEQHLFIMDDLAARKILAIAPNSGVVVRDNTRRQYYLFTVVDLFLMPKMRVNRPIHNQREGLKGKWLVDLRNGQRFDELSSVFDAIETYLDQRREIFGKQLACFGEYVGEHIGRGGIIRRPEHWVTDIQETR
;
A
#
# COMPACT_ATOMS: atom_id res chain seq x y z
N MET A 1 15.18 16.03 9.96
CA MET A 1 14.04 15.11 10.10
C MET A 1 14.57 13.71 9.84
N LEU A 2 14.39 12.77 10.78
CA LEU A 2 14.78 11.36 10.60
C LEU A 2 14.05 10.77 9.38
N SER A 3 14.67 9.85 8.64
CA SER A 3 13.97 9.11 7.58
C SER A 3 12.85 8.25 8.19
N LEU A 4 11.82 7.93 7.41
CA LEU A 4 10.76 7.02 7.88
C LEU A 4 11.35 5.65 8.28
N GLU A 5 12.31 5.13 7.51
CA GLU A 5 13.02 3.89 7.86
C GLU A 5 13.66 3.95 9.25
N GLN A 6 14.35 5.05 9.57
CA GLN A 6 14.96 5.20 10.90
C GLN A 6 13.91 5.34 11.99
N GLU A 7 12.82 6.06 11.72
CA GLU A 7 11.69 6.21 12.65
C GLU A 7 11.03 4.87 12.98
N ILE A 8 10.87 3.99 11.98
CA ILE A 8 10.37 2.62 12.15
C ILE A 8 11.31 1.79 13.02
N LYS A 9 12.62 1.86 12.76
CA LYS A 9 13.64 1.15 13.56
C LYS A 9 13.62 1.62 15.02
N ASP A 10 13.54 2.93 15.24
CA ASP A 10 13.47 3.50 16.57
C ASP A 10 12.18 3.06 17.27
N TYR A 11 11.04 3.06 16.56
CA TYR A 11 9.75 2.59 17.09
C TYR A 11 9.80 1.12 17.54
N PHE A 12 10.31 0.23 16.69
CA PHE A 12 10.41 -1.20 16.99
C PHE A 12 11.45 -1.47 18.09
N GLY A 13 12.61 -0.82 18.02
CA GLY A 13 13.67 -0.97 19.04
C GLY A 13 13.22 -0.50 20.42
N GLN A 14 12.49 0.62 20.52
CA GLN A 14 11.94 1.11 21.80
C GLN A 14 10.89 0.19 22.41
N ARG A 15 10.24 -0.66 21.61
CA ARG A 15 9.15 -1.55 22.03
C ARG A 15 9.56 -3.02 22.08
N ASP A 16 10.83 -3.32 21.82
CA ASP A 16 11.35 -4.68 21.72
C ASP A 16 10.53 -5.56 20.75
N ILE A 17 10.07 -4.98 19.64
CA ILE A 17 9.33 -5.69 18.60
C ILE A 17 10.35 -6.33 17.65
N PRO A 18 10.40 -7.67 17.52
CA PRO A 18 11.29 -8.32 16.56
C PRO A 18 10.88 -8.00 15.12
N PHE A 19 11.85 -7.59 14.30
CA PHE A 19 11.62 -7.26 12.89
C PHE A 19 12.83 -7.64 12.02
N HIS A 20 12.57 -7.86 10.74
CA HIS A 20 13.60 -7.95 9.72
C HIS A 20 13.74 -6.60 9.01
N ASP A 21 14.98 -6.17 8.83
CA ASP A 21 15.36 -4.98 8.07
C ASP A 21 16.20 -5.39 6.85
N HIS A 22 15.64 -5.21 5.66
CA HIS A 22 16.33 -5.50 4.40
C HIS A 22 16.81 -4.22 3.70
N SER A 23 16.74 -3.05 4.36
CA SER A 23 17.09 -1.75 3.78
C SER A 23 18.56 -1.66 3.33
N PHE A 24 19.43 -2.52 3.89
CA PHE A 24 20.89 -2.53 3.66
C PHE A 24 21.42 -3.85 3.08
N ASP A 25 20.53 -4.77 2.67
CA ASP A 25 20.92 -6.06 2.12
C ASP A 25 21.40 -5.90 0.66
N ASP A 26 22.43 -6.66 0.26
CA ASP A 26 22.89 -6.76 -1.13
C ASP A 26 21.76 -7.24 -2.07
N GLN A 27 20.74 -7.91 -1.51
CA GLN A 27 19.52 -8.35 -2.20
C GLN A 27 18.32 -7.42 -2.01
N ARG A 28 18.48 -6.16 -1.59
CA ARG A 28 17.37 -5.19 -1.38
C ARG A 28 16.38 -5.03 -2.55
N PHE A 29 16.79 -5.42 -3.76
CA PHE A 29 15.94 -5.37 -4.95
C PHE A 29 14.92 -6.52 -5.00
N LEU A 30 15.14 -7.59 -4.22
CA LEU A 30 14.28 -8.77 -4.14
C LEU A 30 13.29 -8.70 -2.99
N TRP A 31 13.61 -7.96 -1.93
CA TRP A 31 12.84 -7.94 -0.68
C TRP A 31 12.08 -6.62 -0.46
N LEU A 32 11.10 -6.68 0.43
CA LEU A 32 10.46 -5.49 0.98
C LEU A 32 11.31 -4.95 2.13
N ASP A 33 11.28 -3.63 2.33
CA ASP A 33 12.19 -2.93 3.26
C ASP A 33 12.14 -3.52 4.68
N PHE A 34 10.95 -3.87 5.18
CA PHE A 34 10.74 -4.42 6.51
C PHE A 34 9.81 -5.62 6.55
N GLY A 35 9.87 -6.39 7.63
CA GLY A 35 8.75 -7.23 8.06
C GLY A 35 8.78 -7.55 9.55
N PHE A 36 7.61 -7.85 10.11
CA PHE A 36 7.44 -8.16 11.53
C PHE A 36 6.23 -9.10 11.75
N GLY A 37 6.10 -9.61 12.97
CA GLY A 37 5.01 -10.52 13.37
C GLY A 37 5.44 -12.00 13.43
N ASP A 38 4.46 -12.91 13.47
CA ASP A 38 4.70 -14.35 13.64
C ASP A 38 4.55 -15.11 12.31
N ALA A 39 5.69 -15.57 11.76
CA ALA A 39 5.71 -16.37 10.54
C ALA A 39 5.10 -17.77 10.71
N GLY A 40 5.27 -18.40 11.87
CA GLY A 40 4.72 -19.71 12.18
C GLY A 40 3.18 -19.70 12.22
N GLN A 41 2.60 -18.60 12.69
CA GLN A 41 1.14 -18.39 12.72
C GLN A 41 0.58 -17.77 11.43
N LYS A 42 1.41 -17.59 10.38
CA LYS A 42 1.02 -16.89 9.14
C LYS A 42 0.51 -15.45 9.40
N ARG A 43 0.99 -14.82 10.47
CA ARG A 43 0.74 -13.44 10.89
C ARG A 43 1.99 -12.56 10.73
N TYR A 44 2.76 -12.85 9.69
CA TYR A 44 3.96 -12.08 9.37
C TYR A 44 3.64 -11.10 8.25
N PHE A 45 3.85 -9.80 8.50
CA PHE A 45 3.57 -8.74 7.53
C PHE A 45 4.88 -8.17 6.98
N ARG A 46 4.95 -7.96 5.67
CA ARG A 46 6.12 -7.35 5.00
C ARG A 46 5.74 -6.09 4.26
N PHE A 47 6.55 -5.05 4.34
CA PHE A 47 6.19 -3.76 3.75
C PHE A 47 7.39 -2.96 3.29
N ASP A 48 7.16 -2.16 2.25
CA ASP A 48 8.09 -1.09 1.86
C ASP A 48 7.80 0.17 2.68
N ALA A 49 8.83 0.90 3.08
CA ALA A 49 8.73 2.23 3.65
C ALA A 49 8.99 3.27 2.56
N LYS A 50 8.11 4.26 2.40
CA LYS A 50 8.27 5.32 1.39
C LYS A 50 7.93 6.69 1.94
N GLU A 51 8.48 7.72 1.30
CA GLU A 51 8.29 9.09 1.76
C GLU A 51 7.92 10.03 0.61
N LYS A 52 6.90 10.86 0.84
CA LYS A 52 6.70 12.10 0.07
C LYS A 52 7.46 13.21 0.77
N ARG A 53 8.73 13.40 0.37
CA ARG A 53 9.65 14.36 1.03
C ARG A 53 9.36 15.81 0.69
N ARG A 54 8.79 16.08 -0.49
CA ARG A 54 8.56 17.42 -1.04
C ARG A 54 7.38 17.42 -1.99
N ARG A 55 6.87 18.61 -2.29
CA ARG A 55 5.86 18.80 -3.33
C ARG A 55 6.37 18.36 -4.71
N TYR A 56 5.49 17.82 -5.53
CA TYR A 56 5.82 17.44 -6.89
C TYR A 56 5.78 18.64 -7.84
N ASN A 57 6.69 18.65 -8.81
CA ASN A 57 6.54 19.51 -9.97
C ASN A 57 5.55 18.85 -10.93
N MET A 58 4.30 19.34 -10.93
CA MET A 58 3.22 18.77 -11.74
C MET A 58 3.47 18.86 -13.25
N LYS A 59 4.37 19.73 -13.72
CA LYS A 59 4.74 19.78 -15.14
C LYS A 59 5.46 18.52 -15.64
N ASN A 60 6.01 17.72 -14.73
CA ASN A 60 6.74 16.49 -15.07
C ASN A 60 5.86 15.25 -15.12
N TRP A 61 4.55 15.39 -14.87
CA TRP A 61 3.62 14.28 -14.71
C TRP A 61 2.34 14.54 -15.51
N PRO A 62 1.72 13.52 -16.10
CA PRO A 62 0.42 13.68 -16.72
C PRO A 62 -0.62 14.05 -15.67
N ASP A 63 -1.69 14.71 -16.11
CA ASP A 63 -2.82 15.01 -15.25
C ASP A 63 -3.57 13.71 -14.92
N ALA A 64 -3.50 13.30 -13.66
CA ALA A 64 -4.21 12.14 -13.14
C ALA A 64 -5.56 12.51 -12.49
N GLY A 65 -5.98 13.79 -12.52
CA GLY A 65 -7.14 14.27 -11.78
C GLY A 65 -6.96 14.26 -10.26
N ILE A 66 -5.73 14.06 -9.77
CA ILE A 66 -5.39 13.98 -8.34
C ILE A 66 -4.74 15.31 -7.92
N PRO A 67 -5.29 16.03 -6.93
CA PRO A 67 -4.63 17.22 -6.38
C PRO A 67 -3.22 16.90 -5.88
N GLU A 68 -2.23 17.74 -6.17
CA GLU A 68 -0.81 17.50 -5.84
C GLU A 68 -0.60 17.10 -4.37
N GLN A 69 -1.33 17.74 -3.45
CA GLN A 69 -1.25 17.46 -2.02
C GLN A 69 -1.63 16.03 -1.65
N HIS A 70 -2.44 15.36 -2.47
CA HIS A 70 -2.85 13.97 -2.30
C HIS A 70 -2.16 13.03 -3.28
N LEU A 71 -1.51 13.54 -4.32
CA LEU A 71 -0.72 12.71 -5.22
C LEU A 71 0.44 12.08 -4.45
N PHE A 72 0.66 10.80 -4.72
CA PHE A 72 1.87 10.07 -4.38
C PHE A 72 2.35 9.26 -5.60
N ILE A 73 3.65 9.31 -5.86
CA ILE A 73 4.27 8.63 -7.00
C ILE A 73 5.10 7.45 -6.51
N MET A 74 4.60 6.24 -6.76
CA MET A 74 5.23 4.99 -6.37
C MET A 74 5.95 4.35 -7.57
N ASP A 75 7.04 3.63 -7.30
CA ASP A 75 7.65 2.77 -8.31
C ASP A 75 6.78 1.56 -8.61
N ASP A 76 6.54 1.26 -9.89
CA ASP A 76 5.80 0.05 -10.28
C ASP A 76 6.49 -1.23 -9.78
N LEU A 77 7.82 -1.22 -9.69
CA LEU A 77 8.59 -2.32 -9.09
C LEU A 77 8.23 -2.52 -7.60
N ALA A 78 8.03 -1.46 -6.82
CA ALA A 78 7.64 -1.59 -5.42
C ALA A 78 6.27 -2.28 -5.30
N ALA A 79 5.30 -1.87 -6.12
CA ALA A 79 4.00 -2.52 -6.18
C ALA A 79 4.09 -4.02 -6.53
N ARG A 80 4.96 -4.38 -7.50
CA ARG A 80 5.19 -5.78 -7.87
C ARG A 80 5.84 -6.60 -6.77
N LYS A 81 6.82 -6.04 -6.05
CA LYS A 81 7.40 -6.70 -4.87
C LYS A 81 6.34 -6.96 -3.79
N ILE A 82 5.49 -5.96 -3.53
CA ILE A 82 4.40 -6.10 -2.56
C ILE A 82 3.45 -7.22 -2.96
N LEU A 83 3.04 -7.26 -4.24
CA LEU A 83 2.17 -8.31 -4.77
C LEU A 83 2.80 -9.70 -4.69
N ALA A 84 4.11 -9.82 -4.93
CA ALA A 84 4.82 -11.10 -4.86
C ALA A 84 4.82 -11.71 -3.45
N ILE A 85 4.65 -10.90 -2.40
CA ILE A 85 4.58 -11.34 -0.99
C ILE A 85 3.15 -11.28 -0.43
N ALA A 86 2.14 -11.15 -1.28
CA ALA A 86 0.74 -11.20 -0.87
C ALA A 86 0.44 -12.52 -0.11
N PRO A 87 -0.56 -12.54 0.80
CA PRO A 87 -1.50 -11.46 1.12
C PRO A 87 -1.03 -10.53 2.26
N ASN A 88 0.00 -10.89 3.03
CA ASN A 88 0.40 -10.11 4.20
C ASN A 88 1.48 -9.09 3.84
N SER A 89 1.12 -8.15 2.97
CA SER A 89 2.06 -7.15 2.50
C SER A 89 1.42 -5.79 2.23
N GLY A 90 2.24 -4.75 2.16
CA GLY A 90 1.79 -3.40 1.89
C GLY A 90 2.92 -2.37 1.76
N VAL A 91 2.56 -1.10 1.82
CA VAL A 91 3.48 0.03 1.88
C VAL A 91 3.04 0.98 2.98
N VAL A 92 4.01 1.44 3.78
CA VAL A 92 3.84 2.54 4.72
C VAL A 92 4.44 3.79 4.09
N VAL A 93 3.64 4.82 3.95
CA VAL A 93 4.04 6.10 3.35
C VAL A 93 4.00 7.19 4.40
N ARG A 94 5.08 7.97 4.54
CA ARG A 94 5.07 9.22 5.31
C ARG A 94 5.02 10.41 4.35
N ASP A 95 3.99 11.23 4.45
CA ASP A 95 3.95 12.53 3.80
C ASP A 95 4.62 13.58 4.70
N ASN A 96 5.89 13.87 4.43
CA ASN A 96 6.68 14.82 5.22
C ASN A 96 6.14 16.25 5.05
N THR A 97 5.42 16.54 3.97
CA THR A 97 4.85 17.86 3.71
C THR A 97 3.62 18.15 4.58
N ARG A 98 2.95 17.11 5.06
CA ARG A 98 1.74 17.20 5.91
C ARG A 98 1.90 16.56 7.29
N ARG A 99 3.02 15.86 7.54
CA ARG A 99 3.30 15.08 8.76
C ARG A 99 2.21 14.03 9.03
N GLN A 100 1.89 13.25 8.01
CA GLN A 100 0.87 12.21 8.06
C GLN A 100 1.44 10.89 7.54
N TYR A 101 0.91 9.79 8.06
CA TYR A 101 1.24 8.45 7.64
C TYR A 101 0.06 7.84 6.89
N TYR A 102 0.37 6.99 5.93
CA TYR A 102 -0.61 6.27 5.14
C TYR A 102 -0.21 4.80 5.06
N LEU A 103 -1.15 3.92 5.33
CA LEU A 103 -1.01 2.49 5.07
C LEU A 103 -1.80 2.15 3.81
N PHE A 104 -1.13 1.46 2.89
CA PHE A 104 -1.80 0.72 1.83
C PHE A 104 -1.43 -0.75 1.95
N THR A 105 -2.42 -1.58 2.25
CA THR A 105 -2.28 -3.04 2.15
C THR A 105 -2.21 -3.45 0.68
N VAL A 106 -1.81 -4.69 0.41
CA VAL A 106 -1.81 -5.22 -0.96
C VAL A 106 -3.19 -5.17 -1.60
N VAL A 107 -4.26 -5.32 -0.82
CA VAL A 107 -5.65 -5.21 -1.32
C VAL A 107 -5.94 -3.77 -1.74
N ASP A 108 -5.60 -2.79 -0.89
CA ASP A 108 -5.74 -1.37 -1.21
C ASP A 108 -5.01 -1.05 -2.52
N LEU A 109 -3.74 -1.45 -2.64
CA LEU A 109 -2.93 -1.18 -3.82
C LEU A 109 -3.49 -1.85 -5.09
N PHE A 110 -3.98 -3.08 -4.97
CA PHE A 110 -4.47 -3.84 -6.11
C PHE A 110 -5.77 -3.25 -6.64
N LEU A 111 -6.69 -2.89 -5.74
CA LEU A 111 -8.05 -2.48 -6.10
C LEU A 111 -8.22 -0.97 -6.28
N MET A 112 -7.40 -0.13 -5.64
CA MET A 112 -7.55 1.32 -5.79
C MET A 112 -7.31 1.81 -7.25
N PRO A 113 -7.93 2.93 -7.63
CA PRO A 113 -7.57 3.70 -8.82
C PRO A 113 -6.11 4.12 -8.83
N LYS A 114 -5.50 4.00 -10.00
CA LYS A 114 -4.10 4.36 -10.23
C LYS A 114 -3.89 4.64 -11.71
N MET A 115 -3.08 5.65 -11.99
CA MET A 115 -2.56 5.87 -13.33
C MET A 115 -1.15 5.30 -13.42
N ARG A 116 -0.91 4.43 -14.42
CA ARG A 116 0.42 3.87 -14.69
C ARG A 116 1.09 4.66 -15.80
N VAL A 117 2.33 5.08 -15.57
CA VAL A 117 3.10 5.88 -16.53
C VAL A 117 4.52 5.34 -16.63
N ASN A 118 5.14 5.51 -17.80
CA ASN A 118 6.56 5.23 -17.99
C ASN A 118 7.36 6.53 -17.90
N ARG A 119 8.37 6.56 -17.03
CA ARG A 119 9.29 7.69 -16.91
C ARG A 119 10.62 7.34 -17.58
N PRO A 120 11.10 8.12 -18.56
CA PRO A 120 12.44 7.96 -19.09
C PRO A 120 13.50 8.06 -18.00
N ILE A 121 14.50 7.17 -18.05
CA ILE A 121 15.69 7.20 -17.22
C ILE A 121 16.94 7.15 -18.10
N HIS A 122 17.95 7.92 -17.73
CA HIS A 122 19.24 7.99 -18.41
C HIS A 122 20.34 7.54 -17.43
N ASN A 123 20.21 6.32 -16.90
CA ASN A 123 21.17 5.75 -15.96
C ASN A 123 21.97 4.64 -16.65
N GLN A 124 23.21 4.95 -17.06
CA GLN A 124 24.15 4.06 -17.78
C GLN A 124 23.65 3.51 -19.14
N ARG A 125 22.34 3.38 -19.34
CA ARG A 125 21.61 3.06 -20.56
C ARG A 125 20.28 3.81 -20.56
N GLU A 126 19.76 4.12 -21.74
CA GLU A 126 18.39 4.62 -21.86
C GLU A 126 17.39 3.53 -21.50
N GLY A 127 16.34 3.90 -20.77
CA GLY A 127 15.30 2.97 -20.37
C GLY A 127 14.06 3.65 -19.83
N LEU A 128 13.05 2.85 -19.51
CA LEU A 128 11.81 3.31 -18.91
C LEU A 128 11.68 2.75 -17.50
N LYS A 129 11.27 3.61 -16.57
CA LYS A 129 10.89 3.24 -15.21
C LYS A 129 9.39 3.39 -15.04
N GLY A 130 8.70 2.28 -14.80
CA GLY A 130 7.26 2.28 -14.51
C GLY A 130 6.95 2.99 -13.19
N LYS A 131 5.92 3.82 -13.18
CA LYS A 131 5.45 4.61 -12.04
C LYS A 131 3.94 4.48 -11.89
N TRP A 132 3.48 4.47 -10.66
CA TRP A 132 2.06 4.62 -10.32
C TRP A 132 1.83 6.01 -9.74
N LEU A 133 0.86 6.72 -10.27
CA LEU A 133 0.31 7.94 -9.69
C LEU A 133 -0.94 7.52 -8.93
N VAL A 134 -0.90 7.66 -7.61
CA VAL A 134 -1.93 7.18 -6.69
C VAL A 134 -2.41 8.31 -5.80
N ASP A 135 -3.65 8.21 -5.34
CA ASP A 135 -4.23 9.18 -4.42
C ASP A 135 -4.04 8.68 -2.97
N LEU A 136 -3.35 9.46 -2.15
CA LEU A 136 -3.12 9.15 -0.73
C LEU A 136 -4.42 8.93 0.05
N ARG A 137 -5.53 9.54 -0.39
CA ARG A 137 -6.84 9.37 0.24
C ARG A 137 -7.42 7.96 0.08
N ASN A 138 -6.87 7.15 -0.83
CA ASN A 138 -7.25 5.74 -0.99
C ASN A 138 -6.53 4.81 0.01
N GLY A 139 -5.60 5.34 0.80
CA GLY A 139 -4.94 4.63 1.89
C GLY A 139 -5.54 4.99 3.24
N GLN A 140 -5.26 4.17 4.25
CA GLN A 140 -5.64 4.47 5.62
C GLN A 140 -4.72 5.55 6.18
N ARG A 141 -5.29 6.70 6.58
CA ARG A 141 -4.54 7.86 7.08
C ARG A 141 -4.37 7.79 8.60
N PHE A 142 -3.16 8.05 9.08
CA PHE A 142 -2.82 8.14 10.49
C PHE A 142 -2.00 9.39 10.79
N ASP A 143 -2.15 9.91 12.00
CA ASP A 143 -1.36 11.04 12.50
C ASP A 143 -0.11 10.57 13.26
N GLU A 144 -0.07 9.29 13.68
CA GLU A 144 1.05 8.67 14.40
C GLU A 144 1.47 7.34 13.76
N LEU A 145 2.77 7.03 13.85
CA LEU A 145 3.33 5.78 13.33
C LEU A 145 2.84 4.55 14.11
N SER A 146 2.61 4.66 15.42
CA SER A 146 2.01 3.61 16.26
C SER A 146 0.71 3.08 15.66
N SER A 147 -0.20 3.98 15.30
CA SER A 147 -1.52 3.63 14.77
C SER A 147 -1.45 2.91 13.41
N VAL A 148 -0.37 3.11 12.64
CA VAL A 148 -0.11 2.34 11.41
C VAL A 148 0.08 0.87 11.76
N PHE A 149 0.87 0.57 12.80
CA PHE A 149 1.15 -0.80 13.21
C PHE A 149 -0.05 -1.47 13.86
N ASP A 150 -0.85 -0.74 14.64
CA ASP A 150 -2.13 -1.23 15.16
C ASP A 150 -3.10 -1.62 14.02
N ALA A 151 -3.12 -0.82 12.94
CA ALA A 151 -3.91 -1.13 11.76
C ALA A 151 -3.39 -2.35 10.99
N ILE A 152 -2.08 -2.57 10.95
CA ILE A 152 -1.49 -3.78 10.37
C ILE A 152 -1.89 -5.02 11.16
N GLU A 153 -1.85 -4.98 12.50
CA GLU A 153 -2.33 -6.10 13.33
C GLU A 153 -3.82 -6.38 13.10
N THR A 154 -4.64 -5.32 13.04
CA THR A 154 -6.07 -5.44 12.71
C THR A 154 -6.29 -6.09 11.34
N TYR A 155 -5.49 -5.71 10.33
CA TYR A 155 -5.52 -6.33 9.01
C TYR A 155 -5.16 -7.83 9.06
N LEU A 156 -4.14 -8.20 9.83
CA LEU A 156 -3.73 -9.59 10.01
C LEU A 156 -4.84 -10.42 10.69
N ASP A 157 -5.53 -9.85 11.67
CA ASP A 157 -6.70 -10.48 12.33
C ASP A 157 -7.87 -10.70 11.37
N GLN A 158 -8.13 -9.71 10.50
CA GLN A 158 -9.31 -9.69 9.64
C GLN A 158 -9.07 -10.31 8.25
N ARG A 159 -7.87 -10.80 7.96
CA ARG A 159 -7.44 -11.25 6.62
C ARG A 159 -8.45 -12.16 5.92
N ARG A 160 -9.00 -13.15 6.63
CA ARG A 160 -9.96 -14.10 6.04
C ARG A 160 -11.25 -13.41 5.60
N GLU A 161 -11.70 -12.43 6.38
CA GLU A 161 -12.88 -11.64 6.08
C GLU A 161 -12.63 -10.77 4.84
N ILE A 162 -11.53 -10.02 4.86
CA ILE A 162 -11.09 -9.09 3.81
C ILE A 162 -11.04 -9.77 2.43
N PHE A 163 -10.37 -10.93 2.33
CA PHE A 163 -10.17 -11.59 1.03
C PHE A 163 -11.28 -12.57 0.66
N GLY A 164 -12.00 -13.11 1.63
CA GLY A 164 -12.84 -14.30 1.42
C GLY A 164 -14.33 -14.07 1.60
N LYS A 165 -14.75 -12.96 2.20
CA LYS A 165 -16.15 -12.76 2.60
C LYS A 165 -16.66 -11.35 2.38
N GLN A 166 -15.79 -10.34 2.34
CA GLN A 166 -16.21 -8.98 2.06
C GLN A 166 -16.73 -8.88 0.61
N LEU A 167 -18.02 -8.55 0.48
CA LEU A 167 -18.73 -8.45 -0.80
C LEU A 167 -18.82 -7.03 -1.33
N ALA A 168 -18.89 -6.07 -0.41
CA ALA A 168 -18.76 -4.67 -0.76
C ALA A 168 -17.33 -4.41 -1.28
N CYS A 169 -17.18 -3.31 -2.03
CA CYS A 169 -15.87 -2.78 -2.37
C CYS A 169 -14.98 -2.71 -1.13
N PHE A 170 -13.70 -3.06 -1.29
CA PHE A 170 -12.74 -2.98 -0.21
C PHE A 170 -12.36 -1.51 0.02
N GLY A 171 -13.09 -0.82 0.89
CA GLY A 171 -12.90 0.61 1.12
C GLY A 171 -13.63 1.50 0.12
N GLU A 172 -13.49 2.81 0.30
CA GLU A 172 -14.15 3.85 -0.50
C GLU A 172 -13.11 4.58 -1.35
N TYR A 173 -12.88 4.08 -2.57
CA TYR A 173 -11.83 4.61 -3.43
C TYR A 173 -12.22 5.95 -4.08
N VAL A 174 -11.43 6.98 -3.79
CA VAL A 174 -11.51 8.29 -4.42
C VAL A 174 -11.19 8.20 -5.91
N GLY A 175 -12.05 8.80 -6.73
CA GLY A 175 -11.94 8.83 -8.18
C GLY A 175 -12.69 7.68 -8.86
N GLU A 176 -13.15 6.67 -8.13
CA GLU A 176 -14.04 5.66 -8.69
C GLU A 176 -15.45 6.19 -8.87
N HIS A 177 -16.00 5.93 -10.06
CA HIS A 177 -17.42 6.13 -10.34
C HIS A 177 -18.11 4.78 -10.22
N ILE A 178 -18.54 4.44 -9.01
CA ILE A 178 -19.40 3.28 -8.79
C ILE A 178 -20.78 3.66 -9.30
N GLY A 179 -21.13 3.21 -10.51
CA GLY A 179 -22.47 3.44 -11.06
C GLY A 179 -23.56 2.87 -10.15
N ARG A 180 -24.76 3.44 -10.19
CA ARG A 180 -25.94 2.85 -9.51
C ARG A 180 -26.42 1.52 -10.14
N GLY A 181 -25.78 1.10 -11.23
CA GLY A 181 -26.08 -0.14 -11.95
C GLY A 181 -25.41 -1.33 -11.29
N GLY A 182 -26.22 -2.12 -10.60
CA GLY A 182 -25.87 -3.40 -10.01
C GLY A 182 -27.16 -3.98 -9.43
N ILE A 183 -27.43 -5.26 -9.67
CA ILE A 183 -28.59 -5.90 -9.05
C ILE A 183 -28.36 -5.83 -7.54
N ILE A 184 -29.30 -5.23 -6.78
CA ILE A 184 -29.27 -5.27 -5.32
C ILE A 184 -29.19 -6.75 -4.94
N ARG A 185 -28.00 -7.21 -4.54
CA ARG A 185 -27.81 -8.58 -4.08
C ARG A 185 -28.54 -8.72 -2.76
N ARG A 186 -29.43 -9.71 -2.68
CA ARG A 186 -30.08 -10.08 -1.43
C ARG A 186 -29.14 -11.01 -0.67
N PRO A 187 -28.87 -10.76 0.63
CA PRO A 187 -28.00 -11.62 1.44
C PRO A 187 -28.41 -13.10 1.41
N GLU A 188 -29.70 -13.41 1.25
CA GLU A 188 -30.21 -14.77 1.11
C GLU A 188 -29.71 -15.53 -0.14
N HIS A 189 -29.17 -14.85 -1.16
CA HIS A 189 -28.69 -15.48 -2.39
C HIS A 189 -27.22 -15.92 -2.33
N TRP A 190 -26.54 -15.70 -1.19
CA TRP A 190 -25.11 -15.97 -1.01
C TRP A 190 -24.69 -17.41 -1.34
N VAL A 191 -25.49 -18.38 -0.92
CA VAL A 191 -25.20 -19.81 -1.14
C VAL A 191 -25.25 -20.15 -2.63
N THR A 192 -26.24 -19.61 -3.34
CA THR A 192 -26.40 -19.81 -4.79
C THR A 192 -25.31 -19.09 -5.58
N ASP A 193 -24.99 -17.85 -5.21
CA ASP A 193 -23.96 -17.05 -5.90
C ASP A 193 -22.56 -17.69 -5.80
N ILE A 194 -22.18 -18.23 -4.64
CA ILE A 194 -20.90 -18.95 -4.50
C ILE A 194 -20.85 -20.19 -5.40
N GLN A 195 -21.96 -20.91 -5.52
CA GLN A 195 -22.03 -22.16 -6.27
C GLN A 195 -21.98 -21.93 -7.78
N GLU A 196 -22.56 -20.85 -8.29
CA GLU A 196 -22.58 -20.56 -9.73
C GLU A 196 -21.32 -19.86 -10.25
N THR A 197 -20.45 -19.33 -9.37
CA THR A 197 -19.21 -18.63 -9.79
C THR A 197 -17.95 -19.50 -9.75
N ARG A 198 -18.07 -20.81 -9.47
CA ARG A 198 -16.97 -21.80 -9.48
C ARG A 198 -17.25 -22.92 -10.47
#